data_AF-A0A5B6TCL4-F1
#
_entry.id   AF-A0A5B6TCL4-F1
#
_cell.length_a   1.000
_cell.length_b   1.000
_cell.length_c   1.000
_cell.angle_alpha   90.00
_cell.angle_beta   90.00
_cell.angle_gamma   90.00
#
_symmetry.space_group_name_H-M   'P 1'
#
loop_
_entity.id
_entity.type
_entity.pdbx_description
1 polymer ?
#
loop_
_entity_poly.entity_id
_entity_poly.type
_entity_poly.pdbx_seq_one_letter_code
_entity_poly.pdbx_strand_id
1 'polypeptide(L)'
;MTYEDLVTSACKWILTEGSCAAAFKEFADGEETGPLPDVIGIGSFGRSIFLKAYVSRADFEKDVQNNAWQTPGQEMGRYRFLCVPTDEIQETEVPANWGLIYVNEARQPTCVLNPYNPNNGDFWRNGFEDHLLYDLLTQNEKLYASCRRLRYKAVIHFQ
;
A
#
# COMPACT_ATOMS: atom_id res chain seq x y z
N MET A 1 -4.19 -20.35 -0.97
CA MET A 1 -4.19 -19.05 -0.28
C MET A 1 -5.32 -18.21 -0.83
N THR A 2 -6.07 -17.49 0.01
CA THR A 2 -7.15 -16.59 -0.46
C THR A 2 -6.63 -15.16 -0.62
N TYR A 3 -7.42 -14.32 -1.30
CA TYR A 3 -7.13 -12.87 -1.37
C TYR A 3 -7.12 -12.22 0.02
N GLU A 4 -8.08 -12.59 0.88
CA GLU A 4 -8.16 -12.07 2.25
C GLU A 4 -6.95 -12.44 3.10
N ASP A 5 -6.41 -13.65 2.93
CA ASP A 5 -5.16 -14.08 3.57
C ASP A 5 -4.01 -13.12 3.18
N LEU A 6 -3.86 -12.82 1.88
CA LEU A 6 -2.80 -11.92 1.38
C LEU A 6 -2.94 -10.50 1.91
N VAL A 7 -4.15 -9.94 1.85
CA VAL A 7 -4.44 -8.59 2.34
C VAL A 7 -4.16 -8.48 3.84
N THR A 8 -4.55 -9.47 4.62
CA THR A 8 -4.31 -9.50 6.06
C THR A 8 -2.81 -9.59 6.38
N SER A 9 -2.07 -10.46 5.67
CA SER A 9 -0.61 -10.56 5.80
C SER A 9 0.10 -9.28 5.34
N ALA A 10 -0.40 -8.63 4.29
CA ALA A 10 0.11 -7.34 3.82
C ALA A 10 -0.07 -6.24 4.86
N CYS A 11 -1.26 -6.12 5.49
CA CYS A 11 -1.47 -5.17 6.58
C CYS A 11 -0.48 -5.41 7.73
N LYS A 12 -0.27 -6.68 8.12
CA LYS A 12 0.71 -7.04 9.16
C LYS A 12 2.11 -6.55 8.77
N TRP A 13 2.56 -6.86 7.56
CA TRP A 13 3.87 -6.45 7.07
C TRP A 13 4.05 -4.93 7.05
N ILE A 14 3.05 -4.18 6.57
CA ILE A 14 3.06 -2.71 6.52
C ILE A 14 3.24 -2.11 7.92
N LEU A 15 2.55 -2.66 8.93
CA LEU A 15 2.61 -2.17 10.31
C LEU A 15 3.93 -2.54 11.02
N THR A 16 4.60 -3.61 10.60
CA THR A 16 5.85 -4.07 11.23
C THR A 16 7.08 -3.65 10.43
N GLU A 17 7.29 -4.24 9.26
CA GLU A 17 8.49 -4.04 8.45
C GLU A 17 8.37 -2.77 7.58
N GLY A 18 7.16 -2.48 7.11
CA GLY A 18 6.87 -1.24 6.38
C GLY A 18 7.02 0.02 7.23
N SER A 19 7.05 -0.10 8.56
CA SER A 19 7.15 1.02 9.52
C SER A 19 6.05 2.08 9.33
N CYS A 20 4.86 1.66 8.91
CA CYS A 20 3.67 2.50 8.89
C CYS A 20 2.97 2.46 10.25
N ALA A 21 2.41 3.59 10.66
CA ALA A 21 1.66 3.70 11.91
C ALA A 21 0.22 3.16 11.77
N ALA A 22 -0.33 3.21 10.56
CA ALA A 22 -1.65 2.70 10.22
C ALA A 22 -1.63 2.00 8.87
N ALA A 23 -2.51 1.00 8.72
CA ALA A 23 -2.79 0.30 7.47
C ALA A 23 -4.31 0.31 7.25
N PHE A 24 -4.71 0.63 6.04
CA PHE A 24 -6.10 0.65 5.61
C PHE A 24 -6.25 -0.38 4.49
N LYS A 25 -7.28 -1.21 4.59
CA LYS A 25 -7.70 -2.17 3.56
C LYS A 25 -9.19 -1.92 3.31
N GLU A 26 -9.67 -2.36 2.15
CA GLU A 26 -11.06 -2.20 1.71
C GLU A 26 -11.41 -0.72 1.44
N PHE A 27 -11.65 -0.38 0.18
CA PHE A 27 -12.09 0.96 -0.21
C PHE A 27 -13.61 1.05 -0.14
N ALA A 28 -14.14 2.12 0.47
CA ALA A 28 -15.56 2.44 0.37
C ALA A 28 -15.84 2.96 -1.05
N ASP A 29 -16.89 2.44 -1.69
CA ASP A 29 -17.29 2.81 -3.04
C ASP A 29 -17.39 4.35 -3.20
N GLY A 30 -16.60 4.90 -4.12
CA GLY A 30 -16.55 6.33 -4.43
C GLY A 30 -15.90 6.59 -5.79
N GLU A 31 -16.26 7.70 -6.44
CA GLU A 31 -15.68 8.14 -7.72
C GLU A 31 -14.23 8.61 -7.54
N GLU A 32 -13.27 7.68 -7.50
CA GLU A 32 -11.86 8.00 -7.67
C GLU A 32 -11.38 7.69 -9.10
N THR A 33 -10.50 8.56 -9.61
CA THR A 33 -10.02 8.59 -11.00
C THR A 33 -8.61 7.99 -11.13
N GLY A 34 -8.34 6.89 -10.42
CA GLY A 34 -7.05 6.21 -10.45
C GLY A 34 -7.11 4.77 -9.93
N PRO A 35 -6.06 3.96 -10.16
CA PRO A 35 -5.99 2.60 -9.64
C PRO A 35 -5.85 2.63 -8.11
N LEU A 36 -6.83 2.02 -7.44
CA LEU A 36 -6.91 1.96 -5.98
C LEU A 36 -5.99 0.88 -5.42
N PRO A 37 -5.23 1.13 -4.33
CA PRO A 37 -4.48 0.08 -3.65
C PRO A 37 -5.41 -0.90 -2.95
N ASP A 38 -4.94 -2.14 -2.79
CA ASP A 38 -5.65 -3.13 -1.97
C ASP A 38 -5.38 -2.87 -0.48
N VAL A 39 -4.16 -2.40 -0.17
CA VAL A 39 -3.78 -1.90 1.16
C VAL A 39 -2.98 -0.60 1.01
N ILE A 40 -3.33 0.42 1.80
CA ILE A 40 -2.54 1.64 1.92
C ILE A 40 -2.01 1.78 3.35
N GLY A 41 -0.69 1.96 3.48
CA GLY A 41 0.01 2.23 4.73
C GLY A 41 0.34 3.70 4.86
N ILE A 42 0.16 4.26 6.06
CA ILE A 42 0.56 5.65 6.37
C ILE A 42 1.46 5.64 7.61
N GLY A 43 2.62 6.29 7.50
CA GLY A 43 3.63 6.40 8.54
C GLY A 43 4.17 7.83 8.68
N SER A 44 5.10 8.00 9.61
CA SER A 44 5.75 9.29 9.88
C SER A 44 6.63 9.75 8.72
N PHE A 45 6.94 11.05 8.70
CA PHE A 45 7.87 11.67 7.73
C PHE A 45 7.48 11.47 6.25
N GLY A 46 6.18 11.47 5.95
CA GLY A 46 5.68 11.30 4.57
C GLY A 46 5.93 9.89 4.02
N ARG A 47 5.99 8.89 4.90
CA ARG A 47 6.05 7.48 4.53
C ARG A 47 4.64 7.00 4.21
N SER A 48 4.47 6.51 3.00
CA SER A 48 3.22 5.92 2.53
C SER A 48 3.51 4.72 1.64
N ILE A 49 2.75 3.65 1.85
CA ILE A 49 2.93 2.38 1.15
C ILE A 49 1.66 2.06 0.38
N PHE A 50 1.75 1.98 -0.94
CA PHE A 50 0.73 1.43 -1.81
C PHE A 50 1.03 -0.05 -2.03
N LEU A 51 0.05 -0.92 -1.79
CA LEU A 51 0.24 -2.35 -1.95
C LEU A 51 -0.89 -2.96 -2.77
N LYS A 52 -0.50 -3.80 -3.73
CA LYS A 52 -1.39 -4.63 -4.55
C LYS A 52 -1.19 -6.10 -4.27
N ALA A 53 -2.28 -6.84 -4.15
CA ALA A 53 -2.29 -8.26 -3.86
C ALA A 53 -2.83 -9.05 -5.05
N TYR A 54 -2.08 -10.07 -5.48
CA TYR A 54 -2.52 -10.98 -6.54
C TYR A 54 -2.47 -12.42 -6.04
N VAL A 55 -3.57 -13.15 -6.18
CA VAL A 55 -3.68 -14.55 -5.74
C VAL A 55 -3.01 -15.51 -6.73
N SER A 56 -2.90 -15.10 -7.99
CA SER A 56 -2.29 -15.90 -9.05
C SER A 56 -1.51 -15.04 -10.04
N ARG A 57 -0.55 -15.66 -10.74
CA ARG A 57 0.11 -15.06 -11.91
C ARG A 57 -0.87 -14.52 -12.96
N ALA A 58 -1.96 -15.22 -13.21
CA ALA A 58 -2.95 -14.80 -14.21
C ALA A 58 -3.68 -13.51 -13.82
N ASP A 59 -3.88 -13.25 -12.53
CA ASP A 59 -4.48 -12.00 -12.05
C ASP A 59 -3.52 -10.83 -12.23
N PHE A 60 -2.24 -11.06 -11.94
CA PHE A 60 -1.18 -10.08 -12.19
C PHE A 60 -1.05 -9.71 -13.67
N GLU A 61 -0.97 -10.70 -14.56
CA GLU A 61 -0.82 -10.45 -16.00
C GLU A 61 -1.98 -9.65 -16.59
N LYS A 62 -3.22 -9.91 -16.16
CA LYS A 62 -4.40 -9.14 -16.58
C LYS A 62 -4.31 -7.68 -16.15
N ASP A 63 -3.90 -7.43 -14.92
CA ASP A 63 -3.79 -6.07 -14.40
C ASP A 63 -2.62 -5.31 -15.07
N VAL A 64 -1.51 -6.00 -15.34
CA VAL A 64 -0.36 -5.46 -16.09
C VAL A 64 -0.76 -5.03 -17.49
N GLN A 65 -1.52 -5.85 -18.21
CA GLN A 65 -1.96 -5.54 -19.57
C GLN A 65 -2.85 -4.31 -19.66
N ASN A 66 -3.57 -3.98 -18.59
CA ASN A 66 -4.46 -2.83 -18.56
C ASN A 66 -3.72 -1.50 -18.30
N ASN A 67 -2.40 -1.51 -18.06
CA ASN A 67 -1.52 -0.34 -17.93
C ASN A 67 -1.95 0.74 -16.92
N ALA A 68 -2.97 0.48 -16.08
CA ALA A 68 -3.54 1.51 -15.21
C ALA A 68 -2.55 2.03 -14.16
N TRP A 69 -1.60 1.19 -13.73
CA TRP A 69 -0.70 1.42 -12.59
C TRP A 69 0.71 1.91 -12.95
N GLN A 70 0.96 2.17 -14.24
CA GLN A 70 2.25 2.65 -14.75
C GLN A 70 2.30 4.16 -14.97
N THR A 71 1.20 4.90 -14.74
CA THR A 71 1.15 6.35 -14.98
C THR A 71 1.68 7.12 -13.77
N PRO A 72 2.87 7.75 -13.85
CA PRO A 72 3.43 8.50 -12.74
C PRO A 72 2.53 9.70 -12.40
N GLY A 73 2.23 9.90 -11.11
CA GLY A 73 1.50 11.07 -10.61
C GLY A 73 -0.02 10.94 -10.52
N GLN A 74 -0.62 9.80 -10.90
CA GLN A 74 -2.05 9.54 -10.75
C GLN A 74 -2.40 8.63 -9.56
N GLU A 75 -1.40 8.16 -8.81
CA GLU A 75 -1.59 7.17 -7.76
C GLU A 75 -1.00 7.65 -6.44
N MET A 76 -1.63 7.25 -5.35
CA MET A 76 -1.19 7.53 -3.98
C MET A 76 -0.06 6.57 -3.57
N GLY A 77 0.74 6.97 -2.58
CA GLY A 77 1.77 6.11 -1.99
C GLY A 77 3.17 6.30 -2.59
N ARG A 78 4.10 6.72 -1.74
CA ARG A 78 5.51 6.91 -2.07
C ARG A 78 6.24 5.60 -2.38
N TYR A 79 5.93 4.54 -1.63
CA TYR A 79 6.56 3.22 -1.80
C TYR A 79 5.52 2.22 -2.28
N ARG A 80 5.89 1.36 -3.22
CA ARG A 80 4.96 0.46 -3.88
C ARG A 80 5.41 -0.98 -3.79
N PHE A 81 4.49 -1.87 -3.42
CA PHE A 81 4.78 -3.28 -3.23
C PHE A 81 3.70 -4.17 -3.85
N LEU A 82 4.14 -5.29 -4.40
CA LEU A 82 3.28 -6.41 -4.75
C LEU A 82 3.27 -7.41 -3.59
N CYS A 83 2.12 -8.00 -3.30
CA CYS A 83 1.95 -9.05 -2.32
C CYS A 83 1.34 -10.29 -2.99
N VAL A 84 2.08 -11.38 -3.01
CA VAL A 84 1.67 -12.59 -3.73
C VAL A 84 2.00 -13.85 -2.95
N PRO A 85 1.37 -14.99 -3.26
CA PRO A 85 1.87 -16.27 -2.80
C PRO A 85 3.32 -16.49 -3.24
N THR A 86 4.07 -17.19 -2.39
CA THR A 86 5.44 -17.57 -2.68
C THR A 86 5.57 -18.21 -4.07
N ASP A 87 6.55 -17.73 -4.83
CA ASP A 87 6.94 -18.21 -6.17
C ASP A 87 5.94 -17.97 -7.32
N GLU A 88 4.80 -17.29 -7.10
CA GLU A 88 3.85 -16.95 -8.18
C GLU A 88 4.43 -15.94 -9.19
N ILE A 89 5.17 -14.95 -8.70
CA ILE A 89 5.80 -13.88 -9.49
C ILE A 89 7.27 -13.78 -9.09
N GLN A 90 8.18 -13.81 -10.06
CA GLN A 90 9.62 -13.68 -9.84
C GLN A 90 10.03 -12.20 -9.73
N GLU A 91 11.14 -11.92 -9.03
CA GLU A 91 11.68 -10.56 -8.88
C GLU A 91 11.93 -9.85 -10.22
N THR A 92 12.30 -10.59 -11.27
CA THR A 92 12.54 -10.06 -12.61
C THR A 92 11.26 -9.65 -13.35
N GLU A 93 10.11 -10.13 -12.90
CA GLU A 93 8.78 -9.79 -13.43
C GLU A 93 8.19 -8.56 -12.69
N VAL A 94 8.82 -8.15 -11.59
CA VAL A 94 8.37 -7.01 -10.79
C VAL A 94 8.65 -5.71 -11.55
N PRO A 95 7.68 -4.80 -11.60
CA PRO A 95 7.86 -3.53 -12.29
C PRO A 95 8.98 -2.68 -11.69
N ALA A 96 9.59 -1.83 -12.52
CA ALA A 96 10.68 -0.97 -12.07
C ALA A 96 10.26 -0.09 -10.88
N ASN A 97 11.12 -0.04 -9.86
CA ASN A 97 10.89 0.67 -8.60
C ASN A 97 9.71 0.14 -7.75
N TRP A 98 9.20 -1.07 -7.99
CA TRP A 98 8.28 -1.75 -7.08
C TRP A 98 9.00 -2.81 -6.26
N GLY A 99 8.52 -3.04 -5.05
CA GLY A 99 8.95 -4.16 -4.21
C GLY A 99 8.03 -5.37 -4.33
N LEU A 100 8.48 -6.49 -3.78
CA LEU A 100 7.77 -7.77 -3.80
C LEU A 100 7.78 -8.39 -2.40
N ILE A 101 6.60 -8.81 -1.98
CA ILE A 101 6.34 -9.48 -0.72
C ILE A 101 5.74 -10.84 -1.06
N TYR A 102 6.38 -11.89 -0.57
CA TYR A 102 5.82 -13.22 -0.58
C TYR A 102 5.07 -13.50 0.70
N VAL A 103 3.94 -14.18 0.56
CA VAL A 103 3.22 -14.78 1.67
C VAL A 103 3.29 -16.29 1.49
N ASN A 104 3.78 -16.99 2.50
CA ASN A 104 3.85 -18.45 2.47
C ASN A 104 2.52 -19.09 2.91
N GLU A 105 2.44 -20.43 2.86
CA GLU A 105 1.25 -21.17 3.31
C GLU A 105 0.87 -20.92 4.78
N ALA A 106 1.85 -20.55 5.62
CA ALA A 106 1.64 -20.17 7.01
C ALA A 106 1.21 -18.70 7.18
N ARG A 107 0.88 -17.99 6.09
CA ARG A 107 0.44 -16.58 6.07
C ARG A 107 1.50 -15.60 6.58
N GLN A 108 2.76 -16.01 6.59
CA GLN A 108 3.85 -15.15 7.01
C GLN A 108 4.36 -14.35 5.81
N PRO A 109 4.28 -13.01 5.86
CA PRO A 109 4.84 -12.17 4.81
C PRO A 109 6.38 -12.13 4.92
N THR A 110 7.06 -12.01 3.80
CA THR A 110 8.50 -11.83 3.67
C THR A 110 8.77 -10.92 2.47
N CYS A 111 9.45 -9.80 2.71
CA CYS A 111 9.88 -8.92 1.63
C CYS A 111 11.09 -9.54 0.91
N VAL A 112 10.89 -9.97 -0.33
CA VAL A 112 11.94 -10.59 -1.16
C VAL A 112 12.65 -9.56 -2.04
N LEU A 113 11.94 -8.50 -2.45
CA LEU A 113 12.52 -7.38 -3.18
C LEU A 113 12.11 -6.05 -2.55
N ASN A 114 13.10 -5.25 -2.17
CA ASN A 114 12.89 -3.87 -1.74
C ASN A 114 13.83 -2.93 -2.52
N PRO A 115 13.37 -2.28 -3.60
CA PRO A 115 14.21 -1.39 -4.40
C PRO A 115 14.63 -0.14 -3.62
N TYR A 116 13.93 0.19 -2.54
CA TYR A 116 14.20 1.36 -1.72
C TYR A 116 15.25 1.10 -0.64
N ASN A 117 15.56 -0.17 -0.34
CA ASN A 117 16.58 -0.53 0.65
C ASN A 117 17.64 -1.51 0.12
N PRO A 118 18.39 -1.16 -0.95
CA PRO A 118 19.32 -2.09 -1.58
C PRO A 118 20.54 -2.46 -0.72
N ASN A 119 20.86 -1.65 0.29
CA ASN A 119 22.01 -1.86 1.17
C ASN A 119 21.60 -2.39 2.56
N ASN A 120 20.32 -2.71 2.74
CA ASN A 120 19.76 -3.14 4.02
C ASN A 120 20.07 -2.17 5.18
N GLY A 121 20.04 -0.86 4.89
CA GLY A 121 20.25 0.20 5.87
C GLY A 121 18.96 0.56 6.62
N ASP A 122 19.10 1.44 7.61
CA ASP A 122 17.99 1.88 8.46
C ASP A 122 16.98 2.78 7.73
N PHE A 123 17.37 3.36 6.58
CA PHE A 123 16.58 4.32 5.84
C PHE A 123 16.33 3.86 4.41
N TRP A 124 15.06 3.96 3.98
CA TRP A 124 14.68 3.73 2.60
C TRP A 124 15.01 4.96 1.76
N ARG A 125 15.56 4.74 0.56
CA ARG A 125 15.73 5.76 -0.46
C ARG A 125 14.35 6.26 -0.91
N ASN A 126 14.28 7.49 -1.42
CA ASN A 126 13.04 8.04 -1.93
C ASN A 126 12.42 7.14 -3.01
N GLY A 127 11.12 6.87 -2.88
CA GLY A 127 10.32 6.20 -3.88
C GLY A 127 9.67 7.19 -4.86
N PHE A 128 8.45 6.89 -5.28
CA PHE A 128 7.63 7.72 -6.17
C PHE A 128 7.26 9.06 -5.53
N GLU A 129 7.04 10.08 -6.35
CA GLU A 129 6.43 11.33 -5.88
C GLU A 129 4.95 11.11 -5.57
N ASP A 130 4.50 11.50 -4.38
CA ASP A 130 3.16 11.20 -3.84
C ASP A 130 2.35 12.49 -3.65
N HIS A 131 2.14 13.24 -4.73
CA HIS A 131 1.42 14.52 -4.69
C HIS A 131 -0.03 14.36 -4.18
N LEU A 132 -0.68 13.25 -4.52
CA LEU A 132 -2.08 12.97 -4.15
C LEU A 132 -2.26 12.69 -2.65
N LEU A 133 -1.36 11.94 -2.02
CA LEU A 133 -1.45 11.72 -0.58
C LEU A 133 -1.12 13.01 0.19
N TYR A 134 -0.19 13.84 -0.27
CA TYR A 134 0.05 15.13 0.39
C TYR A 134 -1.20 16.02 0.37
N ASP A 135 -1.94 16.04 -0.73
CA ASP A 135 -3.22 16.75 -0.79
C ASP A 135 -4.27 16.14 0.15
N LEU A 136 -4.41 14.81 0.17
CA LEU A 136 -5.37 14.11 1.03
C LEU A 136 -5.02 14.22 2.52
N LEU A 137 -3.73 14.12 2.88
CA LEU A 137 -3.23 14.35 4.22
C LEU A 137 -3.37 15.81 4.62
N THR A 138 -3.12 16.77 3.72
CA THR A 138 -3.34 18.20 4.00
C THR A 138 -4.83 18.48 4.24
N GLN A 139 -5.72 17.86 3.47
CA GLN A 139 -7.17 17.93 3.71
C GLN A 139 -7.55 17.28 5.05
N ASN A 140 -6.96 16.13 5.38
CA ASN A 140 -7.17 15.46 6.66
C ASN A 140 -6.55 16.20 7.85
N GLU A 141 -5.43 16.90 7.70
CA GLU A 141 -4.85 17.76 8.73
C GLU A 141 -5.73 18.98 8.97
N LYS A 142 -6.28 19.57 7.90
CA LYS A 142 -7.29 20.64 8.01
C LYS A 142 -8.55 20.12 8.72
N LEU A 143 -9.00 18.91 8.39
CA LEU A 143 -10.12 18.26 9.06
C LEU A 143 -9.79 17.94 10.52
N TYR A 144 -8.65 17.34 10.81
CA TYR A 144 -8.16 17.01 12.15
C TYR A 144 -7.97 18.26 13.02
N ALA A 145 -7.40 19.33 12.47
CA ALA A 145 -7.28 20.63 13.14
C ALA A 145 -8.64 21.27 13.38
N SER A 146 -9.62 21.05 12.49
CA SER A 146 -11.01 21.48 12.69
C SER A 146 -11.68 20.64 13.79
N CYS A 147 -11.51 19.31 13.77
CA CYS A 147 -12.03 18.36 14.75
C CYS A 147 -11.43 18.56 16.14
N ARG A 148 -10.15 18.94 16.28
CA ARG A 148 -9.57 19.34 17.58
C ARG A 148 -10.27 20.55 18.20
N ARG A 149 -10.90 21.40 17.39
CA ARG A 149 -11.66 22.57 17.85
C ARG A 149 -13.16 22.28 18.03
N LEU A 150 -13.65 21.12 17.56
CA LEU A 150 -15.01 20.67 17.82
C LEU A 150 -15.13 20.20 19.28
N ARG A 151 -15.96 20.88 20.06
CA ARG A 151 -16.29 20.53 21.46
C ARG A 151 -17.53 19.62 21.54
N TYR A 152 -17.69 18.69 20.61
CA TYR A 152 -18.83 17.78 20.54
C TYR A 152 -18.38 16.34 20.78
N LYS A 153 -19.24 15.52 21.40
CA LYS A 153 -19.00 14.08 21.55
C LYS A 153 -19.29 13.39 20.22
N ALA A 154 -18.32 12.65 19.70
CA ALA A 154 -18.52 11.81 18.53
C ALA A 154 -19.47 10.66 18.85
N VAL A 155 -20.41 10.38 17.95
CA VAL A 155 -21.25 9.18 17.97
C VAL A 155 -20.76 8.28 16.85
N ILE A 156 -20.28 7.08 17.19
CA ILE A 156 -19.86 6.08 16.21
C ILE A 156 -21.00 5.06 16.14
N HIS A 157 -21.73 5.04 15.02
CA HIS A 157 -22.70 4.00 14.74
C HIS A 157 -21.97 2.79 14.18
N PHE A 158 -22.01 1.67 14.90
CA PHE A 158 -21.66 0.37 14.34
C PHE A 158 -22.92 -0.20 13.69
N GLN A 159 -22.86 -0.49 12.38
CA GLN A 159 -23.84 -1.31 11.68
C GLN A 159 -23.33 -2.75 11.59
#